data_AF-A0A397EU57-F1
#
_entry.id   AF-A0A397EU57-F1
#
_cell.length_a   1.000
_cell.length_b   1.000
_cell.length_c   1.000
_cell.angle_alpha   90.00
_cell.angle_beta   90.00
_cell.angle_gamma   90.00
#
_symmetry.space_group_name_H-M   'P 1'
#
loop_
_entity.id
_entity.type
_entity.pdbx_description
1 polymer ?
#
loop_
_entity_poly.entity_id
_entity_poly.type
_entity_poly.pdbx_seq_one_letter_code
_entity_poly.pdbx_strand_id
1 'polypeptide(L)'
;MCTTPGSASCPKCTPRGNWAKTAMISDMGIASVRQSVLGGSDILTVSRNIENSPHNILHNTLNGPMANAQISPVDPIFFMHHNTIDLLHTIYYHCKVESLNLSDLQQQNDLRSFQGCSTSNGETVGPTSSLRMRLVVSGQTIEVANDPLIGSFFKDLPTQYYKLTDARQLGYSFDIKGLLGDMYTTCGSSSSSTGGIESVREVSHANVTIDHVVEPVVLAENQNVLAFEDAVLAQADSQGLTTDEAYLEVQKMNLLLQENCMPGSVADFTPEFKAEWHITGSSKSFALLQDIKSGTNPVRIEHWQDILSKFYNCRGDVKEVV
;
A
#
# COMPACT_ATOMS: atom_id res chain seq x y z
N MET A 1 23.84 -12.47 -10.45
CA MET A 1 22.61 -11.87 -11.01
C MET A 1 23.01 -10.70 -11.88
N CYS A 2 22.27 -10.44 -12.95
CA CYS A 2 22.44 -9.21 -13.73
C CYS A 2 21.99 -8.03 -12.86
N THR A 3 22.92 -7.17 -12.45
CA THR A 3 22.63 -6.03 -11.55
C THR A 3 22.75 -4.68 -12.24
N THR A 4 23.13 -4.64 -13.53
CA THR A 4 23.38 -3.40 -14.27
C THR A 4 22.70 -3.45 -15.64
N PRO A 5 21.65 -2.64 -15.88
CA PRO A 5 21.03 -2.50 -17.19
C PRO A 5 22.04 -2.08 -18.27
N GLY A 6 22.00 -2.73 -19.44
CA GLY A 6 22.80 -2.36 -20.61
C GLY A 6 24.28 -2.80 -20.57
N SER A 7 24.74 -3.52 -19.55
CA SER A 7 26.09 -4.07 -19.56
C SER A 7 26.24 -5.20 -20.60
N ALA A 8 27.42 -5.35 -21.18
CA ALA A 8 27.75 -6.47 -22.06
C ALA A 8 27.64 -7.85 -21.38
N SER A 9 27.56 -7.87 -20.05
CA SER A 9 27.34 -9.06 -19.22
C SER A 9 25.85 -9.41 -19.01
N CYS A 10 24.92 -8.63 -19.57
CA CYS A 10 23.47 -8.79 -19.42
C CYS A 10 22.65 -8.84 -20.73
N PRO A 11 23.17 -9.32 -21.88
CA PRO A 11 22.36 -9.34 -23.09
C PRO A 11 21.16 -10.28 -22.88
N LYS A 12 19.95 -9.71 -22.98
CA LYS A 12 18.64 -10.40 -22.87
C LYS A 12 18.19 -10.79 -21.45
N CYS A 13 18.75 -10.18 -20.41
CA CYS A 13 18.28 -10.35 -19.02
C CYS A 13 17.62 -9.08 -18.50
N THR A 14 16.57 -9.22 -17.68
CA THR A 14 16.05 -8.12 -16.84
C THR A 14 16.96 -7.96 -15.61
N PRO A 15 17.68 -6.84 -15.46
CA PRO A 15 18.53 -6.60 -14.30
C PRO A 15 17.68 -6.41 -13.05
N ARG A 16 18.11 -6.95 -11.90
CA ARG A 16 17.38 -6.84 -10.63
C ARG A 16 18.35 -6.61 -9.48
N GLY A 17 17.84 -6.08 -8.37
CA GLY A 17 18.52 -6.14 -7.08
C GLY A 17 18.78 -7.58 -6.63
N ASN A 18 19.66 -7.77 -5.66
CA ASN A 18 19.95 -9.09 -5.11
C ASN A 18 18.85 -9.52 -4.12
N TRP A 19 17.71 -9.96 -4.63
CA TRP A 19 16.55 -10.33 -3.82
C TRP A 19 16.84 -11.46 -2.83
N ALA A 20 17.81 -12.33 -3.12
CA ALA A 20 18.25 -13.40 -2.22
C ALA A 20 18.93 -12.88 -0.94
N LYS A 21 19.33 -11.60 -0.90
CA LYS A 21 19.91 -10.93 0.26
C LYS A 21 19.13 -9.69 0.69
N THR A 22 17.98 -9.45 0.07
CA THR A 22 17.12 -8.34 0.43
C THR A 22 16.47 -8.65 1.78
N ALA A 23 16.72 -7.79 2.77
CA ALA A 23 16.05 -7.86 4.06
C ALA A 23 14.56 -7.54 3.92
N MET A 24 13.77 -7.86 4.95
CA MET A 24 12.36 -7.48 4.99
C MET A 24 12.20 -5.96 4.80
N ILE A 25 11.14 -5.54 4.11
CA ILE A 25 10.87 -4.12 3.82
C ILE A 25 9.93 -3.58 4.88
N SER A 26 10.37 -2.63 5.70
CA SER A 26 9.62 -2.11 6.86
C SER A 26 8.29 -1.48 6.51
N ASP A 27 8.27 -0.80 5.38
CA ASP A 27 7.10 -0.12 4.88
C ASP A 27 6.03 -1.09 4.36
N MET A 28 6.38 -2.37 4.14
CA MET A 28 5.42 -3.42 3.75
C MET A 28 4.81 -4.17 4.94
N GLY A 29 5.28 -3.92 6.17
CA GLY A 29 4.67 -4.51 7.35
C GLY A 29 3.23 -4.04 7.52
N ILE A 30 2.33 -4.92 8.02
CA ILE A 30 0.90 -4.62 8.09
C ILE A 30 0.60 -3.32 8.86
N ALA A 31 1.34 -3.00 9.92
CA ALA A 31 1.14 -1.78 10.68
C ALA A 31 1.44 -0.51 9.86
N SER A 32 2.49 -0.54 9.02
CA SER A 32 2.81 0.56 8.10
C SER A 32 1.76 0.68 7.00
N VAL A 33 1.34 -0.46 6.43
CA VAL A 33 0.27 -0.51 5.41
C VAL A 33 -1.04 0.04 5.98
N ARG A 34 -1.44 -0.37 7.20
CA ARG A 34 -2.62 0.14 7.89
C ARG A 34 -2.59 1.65 8.02
N GLN A 35 -1.47 2.21 8.49
CA GLN A 35 -1.32 3.66 8.62
C GLN A 35 -1.43 4.37 7.27
N SER A 36 -0.87 3.79 6.21
CA SER A 36 -0.98 4.37 4.88
C SER A 36 -2.40 4.35 4.32
N VAL A 37 -3.15 3.28 4.54
CA VAL A 37 -4.50 3.10 4.00
C VAL A 37 -5.57 3.79 4.84
N LEU A 38 -5.51 3.66 6.17
CA LEU A 38 -6.58 4.08 7.08
C LEU A 38 -6.31 5.41 7.79
N GLY A 39 -5.05 5.87 7.83
CA GLY A 39 -4.65 7.09 8.55
C GLY A 39 -4.97 8.40 7.83
N GLY A 40 -5.44 8.35 6.57
CA GLY A 40 -5.87 9.53 5.81
C GLY A 40 -7.39 9.70 5.76
N SER A 41 -7.85 10.95 5.75
CA SER A 41 -9.28 11.30 5.67
C SER A 41 -9.83 11.42 4.25
N ASP A 42 -8.96 11.58 3.24
CA ASP A 42 -9.29 11.88 1.85
C ASP A 42 -8.38 11.11 0.89
N ILE A 43 -8.82 10.97 -0.36
CA ILE A 43 -8.11 10.15 -1.36
C ILE A 43 -6.74 10.72 -1.67
N LEU A 44 -6.55 12.05 -1.64
CA LEU A 44 -5.24 12.64 -1.91
C LEU A 44 -4.23 12.24 -0.85
N THR A 45 -4.60 12.34 0.42
CA THR A 45 -3.76 11.95 1.54
C THR A 45 -3.46 10.46 1.52
N VAL A 46 -4.47 9.61 1.29
CA VAL A 46 -4.28 8.15 1.21
C VAL A 46 -3.45 7.73 0.00
N SER A 47 -3.68 8.29 -1.18
CA SER A 47 -2.86 8.01 -2.37
C SER A 47 -1.41 8.40 -2.14
N ARG A 48 -1.13 9.57 -1.56
CA ARG A 48 0.24 9.98 -1.19
C ARG A 48 0.84 9.06 -0.14
N ASN A 49 0.02 8.60 0.80
CA ASN A 49 0.48 7.70 1.84
C ASN A 49 0.93 6.36 1.26
N ILE A 50 0.09 5.74 0.44
CA ILE A 50 0.35 4.48 -0.27
C ILE A 50 1.54 4.63 -1.24
N GLU A 51 1.58 5.73 -2.00
CA GLU A 51 2.67 6.05 -2.94
C GLU A 51 4.02 6.09 -2.22
N ASN A 52 4.10 6.77 -1.08
CA ASN A 52 5.36 6.86 -0.32
C ASN A 52 5.69 5.58 0.45
N SER A 53 4.68 4.79 0.84
CA SER A 53 4.81 3.57 1.65
C SER A 53 3.52 2.73 1.53
N PRO A 54 3.50 1.57 0.86
CA PRO A 54 4.65 0.75 0.46
C PRO A 54 5.10 0.88 -1.01
N HIS A 55 4.54 1.77 -1.84
CA HIS A 55 4.83 1.77 -3.29
C HIS A 55 6.29 2.11 -3.64
N ASN A 56 6.74 3.33 -3.33
CA ASN A 56 8.06 3.81 -3.74
C ASN A 56 9.20 2.96 -3.15
N ILE A 57 9.06 2.52 -1.90
CA ILE A 57 10.08 1.69 -1.24
C ILE A 57 10.23 0.31 -1.87
N LEU A 58 9.15 -0.31 -2.36
CA LEU A 58 9.29 -1.57 -3.08
C LEU A 58 10.01 -1.38 -4.41
N HIS A 59 9.68 -0.35 -5.18
CA HIS A 59 10.40 0.03 -6.39
C HIS A 59 11.90 0.22 -6.13
N ASN A 60 12.24 0.99 -5.09
CA ASN A 60 13.62 1.21 -4.65
C ASN A 60 14.33 -0.10 -4.29
N THR A 61 13.70 -0.94 -3.47
CA THR A 61 14.30 -2.18 -2.98
C THR A 61 14.51 -3.21 -4.10
N LEU A 62 13.56 -3.33 -5.04
CA LEU A 62 13.67 -4.29 -6.12
C LEU A 62 14.75 -3.90 -7.14
N ASN A 63 15.02 -2.60 -7.28
CA ASN A 63 16.09 -2.03 -8.10
C ASN A 63 16.01 -2.45 -9.59
N GLY A 64 17.03 -2.16 -10.39
CA GLY A 64 16.99 -2.39 -11.84
C GLY A 64 15.89 -1.53 -12.49
N PRO A 65 15.06 -2.07 -13.40
CA PRO A 65 13.96 -1.32 -13.98
C PRO A 65 12.94 -0.88 -12.94
N MET A 66 12.71 -1.66 -11.86
CA MET A 66 11.80 -1.26 -10.78
C MET A 66 12.25 0.03 -10.08
N ALA A 67 13.54 0.38 -10.09
CA ALA A 67 14.00 1.66 -9.55
C ALA A 67 13.88 2.85 -10.52
N ASN A 68 13.36 2.64 -11.74
CA ASN A 68 13.21 3.68 -12.76
C ASN A 68 11.73 3.85 -13.14
N ALA A 69 11.15 5.02 -12.88
CA ALA A 69 9.71 5.23 -13.06
C ALA A 69 9.26 5.08 -14.53
N GLN A 70 10.15 5.34 -15.50
CA GLN A 70 9.86 5.34 -16.93
C GLN A 70 9.88 3.93 -17.52
N ILE A 71 10.63 3.00 -16.91
CA ILE A 71 10.79 1.63 -17.43
C ILE A 71 10.41 0.53 -16.44
N SER A 72 9.98 0.85 -15.23
CA SER A 72 9.55 -0.14 -14.23
C SER A 72 8.56 -1.20 -14.76
N PRO A 73 7.62 -0.90 -15.69
CA PRO A 73 6.72 -1.91 -16.24
C PRO A 73 7.38 -3.01 -17.08
N VAL A 74 8.67 -2.88 -17.43
CA VAL A 74 9.39 -3.95 -18.17
C VAL A 74 9.80 -5.12 -17.29
N ASP A 75 9.77 -4.98 -15.95
CA ASP A 75 9.91 -6.11 -15.03
C ASP A 75 8.51 -6.67 -14.70
N PRO A 76 8.22 -7.96 -14.99
CA PRO A 76 6.90 -8.55 -14.71
C PRO A 76 6.40 -8.41 -13.27
N ILE A 77 7.30 -8.26 -12.29
CA ILE A 77 6.91 -8.05 -10.88
C ILE A 77 6.16 -6.72 -10.67
N PHE A 78 6.33 -5.74 -11.58
CA PHE A 78 5.60 -4.48 -11.58
C PHE A 78 4.09 -4.70 -11.46
N PHE A 79 3.54 -5.64 -12.23
CA PHE A 79 2.10 -5.88 -12.25
C PHE A 79 1.60 -6.52 -10.95
N MET A 80 2.38 -7.42 -10.33
CA MET A 80 2.04 -7.98 -9.02
C MET A 80 2.11 -6.91 -7.93
N HIS A 81 3.12 -6.03 -8.00
CA HIS A 81 3.23 -4.91 -7.09
C HIS A 81 2.03 -3.96 -7.20
N HIS A 82 1.70 -3.52 -8.42
CA HIS A 82 0.59 -2.59 -8.66
C HIS A 82 -0.78 -3.24 -8.43
N ASN A 83 -0.91 -4.55 -8.57
CA ASN A 83 -2.11 -5.27 -8.11
C ASN A 83 -2.31 -5.14 -6.60
N THR A 84 -1.24 -5.24 -5.80
CA THR A 84 -1.31 -4.96 -4.36
C THR A 84 -1.65 -3.49 -4.09
N ILE A 85 -1.07 -2.53 -4.82
CA ILE A 85 -1.39 -1.10 -4.64
C ILE A 85 -2.87 -0.82 -4.91
N ASP A 86 -3.42 -1.41 -5.97
CA ASP A 86 -4.84 -1.32 -6.29
C ASP A 86 -5.73 -1.98 -5.22
N LEU A 87 -5.30 -3.12 -4.66
CA LEU A 87 -5.96 -3.73 -3.50
C LEU A 87 -5.96 -2.79 -2.28
N LEU A 88 -4.87 -2.07 -2.01
CA LEU A 88 -4.83 -1.10 -0.90
C LEU A 88 -5.83 0.05 -1.10
N HIS A 89 -5.97 0.55 -2.34
CA HIS A 89 -7.00 1.52 -2.69
C HIS A 89 -8.42 0.93 -2.57
N THR A 90 -8.59 -0.34 -2.92
CA THR A 90 -9.86 -1.07 -2.75
C THR A 90 -10.25 -1.17 -1.27
N ILE A 91 -9.30 -1.50 -0.38
CA ILE A 91 -9.54 -1.53 1.07
C ILE A 91 -9.91 -0.13 1.59
N TYR A 92 -9.22 0.92 1.12
CA TYR A 92 -9.59 2.29 1.46
C TYR A 92 -11.02 2.63 1.03
N TYR A 93 -11.37 2.31 -0.23
CA TYR A 93 -12.70 2.58 -0.78
C TYR A 93 -13.78 1.89 0.05
N HIS A 94 -13.63 0.59 0.33
CA HIS A 94 -14.52 -0.18 1.20
C HIS A 94 -14.72 0.51 2.56
N CYS A 95 -13.63 0.85 3.22
CA CYS A 95 -13.66 1.34 4.59
C CYS A 95 -14.10 2.81 4.75
N LYS A 96 -13.89 3.65 3.74
CA LYS A 96 -14.10 5.11 3.87
C LYS A 96 -15.16 5.66 2.92
N VAL A 97 -15.50 4.94 1.85
CA VAL A 97 -16.36 5.45 0.76
C VAL A 97 -17.61 4.61 0.58
N GLU A 98 -17.50 3.28 0.53
CA GLU A 98 -18.59 2.39 0.15
C GLU A 98 -19.83 2.55 1.04
N SER A 99 -19.64 2.58 2.37
CA SER A 99 -20.73 2.72 3.35
C SER A 99 -21.50 4.04 3.25
N LEU A 100 -20.95 5.05 2.55
CA LEU A 100 -21.61 6.33 2.32
C LEU A 100 -22.71 6.25 1.26
N ASN A 101 -22.67 5.20 0.42
CA ASN A 101 -23.63 4.98 -0.67
C ASN A 101 -23.86 6.25 -1.52
N LEU A 102 -22.76 6.85 -1.98
CA LEU A 102 -22.77 8.10 -2.72
C LEU A 102 -23.48 7.93 -4.07
N SER A 103 -24.37 8.86 -4.42
CA SER A 103 -24.83 9.00 -5.80
C SER A 103 -23.70 9.45 -6.73
N ASP A 104 -23.86 9.27 -8.04
CA ASP A 104 -22.87 9.69 -9.05
C ASP A 104 -22.40 11.14 -8.87
N LEU A 105 -23.34 12.08 -8.63
CA LEU A 105 -23.00 13.48 -8.39
C LEU A 105 -22.26 13.69 -7.06
N GLN A 106 -22.61 12.94 -6.01
CA GLN A 106 -21.90 13.03 -4.73
C GLN A 106 -20.48 12.46 -4.86
N GLN A 107 -20.29 11.37 -5.59
CA GLN A 107 -18.99 10.74 -5.84
C GLN A 107 -18.00 11.71 -6.51
N GLN A 108 -18.49 12.56 -7.42
CA GLN A 108 -17.66 13.58 -8.08
C GLN A 108 -17.15 14.68 -7.14
N ASN A 109 -17.81 14.90 -5.99
CA ASN A 109 -17.57 16.03 -5.09
C ASN A 109 -17.07 15.61 -3.70
N ASP A 110 -17.17 14.33 -3.34
CA ASP A 110 -16.68 13.82 -2.06
C ASP A 110 -15.17 13.61 -2.12
N LEU A 111 -14.43 14.33 -1.26
CA LEU A 111 -12.96 14.27 -1.21
C LEU A 111 -12.40 12.89 -0.87
N ARG A 112 -13.22 11.98 -0.32
CA ARG A 112 -12.83 10.58 -0.11
C ARG A 112 -12.90 9.77 -1.40
N SER A 113 -13.77 10.13 -2.34
CA SER A 113 -13.88 9.43 -3.61
C SER A 113 -13.02 10.07 -4.70
N PHE A 114 -13.01 11.40 -4.79
CA PHE A 114 -12.26 12.11 -5.82
C PHE A 114 -11.79 13.46 -5.33
N GLN A 115 -10.54 13.78 -5.65
CA GLN A 115 -9.97 15.10 -5.43
C GLN A 115 -9.17 15.54 -6.66
N GLY A 116 -9.56 16.68 -7.23
CA GLY A 116 -8.87 17.26 -8.38
C GLY A 116 -7.50 17.83 -8.05
N CYS A 117 -6.70 18.08 -9.08
CA CYS A 117 -5.36 18.66 -8.96
C CYS A 117 -4.99 19.54 -10.16
N SER A 118 -3.86 20.22 -10.06
CA SER A 118 -3.23 20.91 -11.19
C SER A 118 -1.97 20.16 -11.59
N THR A 119 -1.82 19.87 -12.88
CA THR A 119 -0.61 19.24 -13.43
C THR A 119 0.55 20.23 -13.48
N SER A 120 1.79 19.72 -13.65
CA SER A 120 2.98 20.55 -13.90
C SER A 120 2.88 21.40 -15.17
N ASN A 121 2.01 21.02 -16.12
CA ASN A 121 1.72 21.77 -17.34
C ASN A 121 0.65 22.86 -17.14
N GLY A 122 0.17 23.07 -15.90
CA GLY A 122 -0.87 24.05 -15.59
C GLY A 122 -2.30 23.61 -15.96
N GLU A 123 -2.50 22.37 -16.38
CA GLU A 123 -3.84 21.83 -16.65
C GLU A 123 -4.57 21.47 -15.34
N THR A 124 -5.82 21.88 -15.19
CA THR A 124 -6.69 21.45 -14.08
C THR A 124 -7.35 20.12 -14.40
N VAL A 125 -7.21 19.16 -13.49
CA VAL A 125 -7.85 17.84 -13.54
C VAL A 125 -9.02 17.83 -12.56
N GLY A 126 -10.24 17.71 -13.09
CA GLY A 126 -11.48 17.56 -12.33
C GLY A 126 -12.08 16.16 -12.48
N PRO A 127 -13.23 15.89 -11.84
CA PRO A 127 -13.82 14.54 -11.81
C PRO A 127 -14.15 14.03 -13.21
N THR A 128 -14.69 14.90 -14.06
CA THR A 128 -15.10 14.56 -15.44
C THR A 128 -13.98 14.72 -16.47
N SER A 129 -12.77 15.11 -16.06
CA SER A 129 -11.61 15.17 -16.95
C SER A 129 -11.32 13.76 -17.50
N SER A 130 -11.06 13.68 -18.81
CA SER A 130 -10.73 12.42 -19.46
C SER A 130 -9.29 12.01 -19.13
N LEU A 131 -9.11 10.81 -18.58
CA LEU A 131 -7.85 10.09 -18.51
C LEU A 131 -7.30 9.96 -19.93
N ARG A 132 -6.08 10.46 -20.15
CA ARG A 132 -5.40 10.39 -21.45
C ARG A 132 -4.55 9.12 -21.47
N MET A 133 -5.04 8.08 -22.13
CA MET A 133 -4.27 6.84 -22.33
C MET A 133 -3.84 6.77 -23.79
N ARG A 134 -2.56 7.05 -24.05
CA ARG A 134 -2.05 7.24 -25.42
C ARG A 134 -0.84 6.37 -25.72
N LEU A 135 -0.71 5.98 -26.98
CA LEU A 135 0.44 5.27 -27.53
C LEU A 135 1.03 6.08 -28.68
N VAL A 136 2.31 5.89 -28.94
CA VAL A 136 2.95 6.36 -30.18
C VAL A 136 3.18 5.17 -31.09
N VAL A 137 2.43 5.08 -32.19
CA VAL A 137 2.54 4.02 -33.20
C VAL A 137 3.05 4.66 -34.49
N SER A 138 4.22 4.24 -34.96
CA SER A 138 4.88 4.80 -36.16
C SER A 138 4.96 6.33 -36.16
N GLY A 139 5.25 6.93 -35.00
CA GLY A 139 5.38 8.38 -34.83
C GLY A 139 4.06 9.15 -34.70
N GLN A 140 2.91 8.47 -34.74
CA GLN A 140 1.60 9.07 -34.51
C GLN A 140 1.09 8.73 -33.11
N THR A 141 0.63 9.76 -32.39
CA THR A 141 -0.05 9.58 -31.11
C THR A 141 -1.49 9.16 -31.35
N ILE A 142 -1.88 8.01 -30.81
CA ILE A 142 -3.26 7.50 -30.84
C ILE A 142 -3.78 7.28 -29.42
N GLU A 143 -5.10 7.33 -29.24
CA GLU A 143 -5.74 6.84 -28.01
C GLU A 143 -5.61 5.32 -27.95
N VAL A 144 -5.27 4.78 -26.77
CA VAL A 144 -4.96 3.36 -26.57
C VAL A 144 -6.10 2.45 -27.00
N ALA A 145 -7.35 2.87 -26.81
CA ALA A 145 -8.55 2.12 -27.17
C ALA A 145 -8.69 1.90 -28.68
N ASN A 146 -8.03 2.73 -29.50
CA ASN A 146 -8.02 2.61 -30.95
C ASN A 146 -6.87 1.72 -31.47
N ASP A 147 -5.99 1.25 -30.60
CA ASP A 147 -4.91 0.36 -31.00
C ASP A 147 -5.46 -1.03 -31.38
N PRO A 148 -5.08 -1.58 -32.55
CA PRO A 148 -5.63 -2.85 -33.03
C PRO A 148 -5.18 -4.07 -32.22
N LEU A 149 -4.09 -3.97 -31.45
CA LEU A 149 -3.54 -5.07 -30.66
C LEU A 149 -4.04 -5.03 -29.21
N ILE A 150 -3.98 -3.85 -28.57
CA ILE A 150 -4.28 -3.72 -27.14
C ILE A 150 -5.56 -2.95 -26.84
N GLY A 151 -6.18 -2.29 -27.82
CA GLY A 151 -7.34 -1.44 -27.60
C GLY A 151 -8.54 -2.16 -26.99
N SER A 152 -8.68 -3.47 -27.24
CA SER A 152 -9.75 -4.28 -26.64
C SER A 152 -9.70 -4.34 -25.12
N PHE A 153 -8.54 -4.14 -24.49
CA PHE A 153 -8.40 -4.13 -23.03
C PHE A 153 -8.83 -2.79 -22.40
N PHE A 154 -8.91 -1.73 -23.19
CA PHE A 154 -9.18 -0.37 -22.71
C PHE A 154 -10.53 0.18 -23.16
N LYS A 155 -11.13 -0.39 -24.22
CA LYS A 155 -12.36 0.15 -24.84
C LYS A 155 -13.55 0.26 -23.87
N ASP A 156 -13.64 -0.63 -22.88
CA ASP A 156 -14.77 -0.72 -21.95
C ASP A 156 -14.46 -0.05 -20.60
N LEU A 157 -13.25 0.47 -20.42
CA LEU A 157 -12.86 1.18 -19.21
C LEU A 157 -13.44 2.61 -19.22
N PRO A 158 -13.92 3.11 -18.07
CA PRO A 158 -14.36 4.49 -17.98
C PRO A 158 -13.16 5.43 -18.14
N THR A 159 -13.37 6.54 -18.84
CA THR A 159 -12.33 7.54 -19.07
C THR A 159 -12.34 8.66 -18.03
N GLN A 160 -13.31 8.70 -17.11
CA GLN A 160 -13.42 9.73 -16.08
C GLN A 160 -12.81 9.23 -14.76
N TYR A 161 -11.96 10.05 -14.13
CA TYR A 161 -11.20 9.64 -12.94
C TYR A 161 -12.08 9.11 -11.79
N TYR A 162 -13.20 9.77 -11.48
CA TYR A 162 -14.07 9.35 -10.36
C TYR A 162 -14.70 7.97 -10.56
N LYS A 163 -14.79 7.48 -11.81
CA LYS A 163 -15.34 6.16 -12.14
C LYS A 163 -14.33 5.02 -12.02
N LEU A 164 -13.07 5.32 -11.71
CA LEU A 164 -11.99 4.33 -11.53
C LEU A 164 -11.76 3.99 -10.05
N THR A 165 -12.76 4.25 -9.19
CA THR A 165 -12.60 4.18 -7.73
C THR A 165 -13.02 2.84 -7.12
N ASP A 166 -13.87 2.08 -7.82
CA ASP A 166 -14.34 0.75 -7.41
C ASP A 166 -13.99 -0.29 -8.48
N ALA A 167 -13.09 -1.22 -8.14
CA ALA A 167 -12.62 -2.28 -9.02
C ALA A 167 -13.76 -3.15 -9.61
N ARG A 168 -14.84 -3.36 -8.84
CA ARG A 168 -15.98 -4.18 -9.27
C ARG A 168 -16.68 -3.58 -10.48
N GLN A 169 -16.71 -2.25 -10.57
CA GLN A 169 -17.26 -1.53 -11.72
C GLN A 169 -16.37 -1.62 -12.98
N LEU A 170 -15.11 -2.03 -12.80
CA LEU A 170 -14.14 -2.25 -13.88
C LEU A 170 -14.12 -3.71 -14.36
N GLY A 171 -14.92 -4.58 -13.75
CA GLY A 171 -15.08 -5.97 -14.18
C GLY A 171 -14.15 -6.97 -13.51
N TYR A 172 -13.54 -6.63 -12.37
CA TYR A 172 -12.73 -7.57 -11.58
C TYR A 172 -12.94 -7.39 -10.07
N SER A 173 -12.54 -8.39 -9.30
CA SER A 173 -12.46 -8.34 -7.84
C SER A 173 -11.20 -9.03 -7.33
N PHE A 174 -11.02 -8.98 -6.01
CA PHE A 174 -9.87 -9.55 -5.32
C PHE A 174 -10.29 -10.74 -4.46
N ASP A 175 -9.40 -11.72 -4.38
CA ASP A 175 -9.35 -12.68 -3.29
C ASP A 175 -8.36 -12.15 -2.25
N ILE A 176 -8.90 -11.66 -1.12
CA ILE A 176 -8.18 -10.95 -0.08
C ILE A 176 -7.94 -11.89 1.09
N LYS A 177 -6.67 -12.15 1.41
CA LYS A 177 -6.27 -13.15 2.42
C LYS A 177 -5.44 -12.55 3.53
N GLY A 178 -5.39 -13.26 4.65
CA GLY A 178 -4.49 -12.94 5.77
C GLY A 178 -4.77 -11.56 6.37
N LEU A 179 -3.73 -10.86 6.78
CA LEU A 179 -3.84 -9.59 7.51
C LEU A 179 -4.48 -8.46 6.69
N LEU A 180 -4.39 -8.50 5.36
CA LEU A 180 -5.12 -7.54 4.50
C LEU A 180 -6.63 -7.85 4.47
N GLY A 181 -7.02 -9.12 4.56
CA GLY A 181 -8.42 -9.53 4.66
C GLY A 181 -9.04 -9.13 5.99
N ASP A 182 -8.28 -9.26 7.07
CA ASP A 182 -8.66 -8.74 8.39
C ASP A 182 -8.82 -7.21 8.35
N MET A 183 -7.87 -6.49 7.76
CA MET A 183 -7.94 -5.03 7.61
C MET A 183 -9.14 -4.59 6.76
N TYR A 184 -9.45 -5.31 5.68
CA TYR A 184 -10.65 -5.09 4.87
C TYR A 184 -11.91 -5.27 5.71
N THR A 185 -12.01 -6.38 6.46
CA THR A 185 -13.21 -6.71 7.25
C THR A 185 -13.45 -5.75 8.40
N THR A 186 -12.38 -5.35 9.11
CA THR A 186 -12.50 -4.58 10.35
C THR A 186 -12.43 -3.08 10.13
N CYS A 187 -11.89 -2.63 9.00
CA CYS A 187 -11.62 -1.22 8.70
C CYS A 187 -10.85 -0.49 9.80
N GLY A 188 -9.99 -1.21 10.52
CA GLY A 188 -9.20 -0.69 11.64
C GLY A 188 -9.95 -0.62 12.98
N SER A 189 -11.19 -1.09 13.07
CA SER A 189 -11.88 -1.20 14.35
C SER A 189 -11.34 -2.39 15.16
N SER A 190 -11.07 -2.18 16.45
CA SER A 190 -10.62 -3.23 17.39
C SER A 190 -11.74 -4.16 17.84
N SER A 191 -12.95 -3.96 17.34
CA SER A 191 -14.08 -4.82 17.64
C SER A 191 -13.77 -6.21 17.13
N SER A 192 -13.64 -7.16 18.07
CA SER A 192 -13.99 -8.58 17.92
C SER A 192 -15.43 -8.69 17.43
N SER A 193 -15.68 -8.21 16.22
CA SER A 193 -16.91 -8.44 15.52
C SER A 193 -16.79 -9.86 15.01
N THR A 194 -17.33 -10.76 15.82
CA THR A 194 -18.09 -11.93 15.35
C THR A 194 -19.32 -11.49 14.50
N GLY A 195 -19.25 -10.32 13.88
CA GLY A 195 -20.27 -9.70 13.05
C GLY A 195 -20.01 -10.09 11.62
N GLY A 196 -20.46 -11.30 11.27
CA GLY A 196 -20.61 -11.75 9.90
C GLY A 196 -19.28 -11.86 9.15
N ILE A 197 -18.81 -13.10 8.97
CA ILE A 197 -18.32 -13.47 7.64
C ILE A 197 -19.45 -13.01 6.70
N GLU A 198 -19.27 -11.91 5.97
CA GLU A 198 -20.21 -11.53 4.94
C GLU A 198 -20.16 -12.64 3.89
N SER A 199 -20.97 -13.67 4.10
CA SER A 199 -21.39 -14.54 3.03
C SER A 199 -22.20 -13.65 2.09
N VAL A 200 -21.56 -13.23 1.01
CA VAL A 200 -22.09 -13.05 -0.33
C VAL A 200 -23.53 -12.50 -0.34
N ARG A 201 -23.66 -11.18 -0.41
CA ARG A 201 -24.89 -10.59 -0.95
C ARG A 201 -24.73 -10.47 -2.45
N GLU A 202 -25.42 -11.35 -3.17
CA GLU A 202 -25.59 -11.27 -4.62
C GLU A 202 -26.18 -9.90 -5.01
N VAL A 203 -25.43 -9.13 -5.80
CA VAL A 203 -25.89 -7.95 -6.52
C VAL A 203 -25.47 -8.06 -7.99
N SER A 204 -26.43 -8.42 -8.82
CA SER A 204 -26.23 -8.75 -10.23
C SER A 204 -25.69 -7.58 -11.08
N HIS A 205 -24.53 -7.74 -11.73
CA HIS A 205 -24.29 -7.16 -13.05
C HIS A 205 -24.76 -8.18 -14.07
N ALA A 206 -25.96 -8.01 -14.62
CA ALA A 206 -26.55 -8.85 -15.68
C ALA A 206 -26.02 -10.31 -15.68
N ASN A 207 -26.29 -11.00 -14.56
CA ASN A 207 -26.00 -12.41 -14.22
C ASN A 207 -24.61 -12.83 -13.69
N VAL A 208 -23.70 -11.94 -13.30
CA VAL A 208 -22.65 -12.27 -12.31
C VAL A 208 -22.40 -11.08 -11.39
N THR A 209 -22.62 -11.26 -10.09
CA THR A 209 -22.16 -10.33 -9.06
C THR A 209 -20.65 -10.49 -8.94
N ILE A 210 -19.86 -9.48 -9.31
CA ILE A 210 -18.42 -9.47 -9.05
C ILE A 210 -18.22 -8.80 -7.70
N ASP A 211 -17.86 -9.58 -6.69
CA ASP A 211 -17.59 -9.10 -5.34
C ASP A 211 -16.22 -9.59 -4.85
N HIS A 212 -15.67 -8.91 -3.86
CA HIS A 212 -14.43 -9.31 -3.21
C HIS A 212 -14.68 -10.58 -2.38
N VAL A 213 -13.72 -11.50 -2.42
CA VAL A 213 -13.72 -12.68 -1.55
C VAL A 213 -12.73 -12.39 -0.44
N VAL A 214 -13.15 -12.54 0.82
CA VAL A 214 -12.28 -12.37 1.97
C VAL A 214 -12.11 -13.70 2.68
N GLU A 215 -10.88 -14.20 2.74
CA GLU A 215 -10.57 -15.44 3.45
C GLU A 215 -10.15 -15.17 4.90
N PRO A 216 -10.56 -16.03 5.85
CA PRO A 216 -10.19 -15.87 7.25
C PRO A 216 -8.69 -16.03 7.49
N VAL A 217 -8.21 -15.40 8.57
CA VAL A 217 -6.82 -15.51 8.99
C VAL A 217 -6.55 -16.88 9.63
N VAL A 218 -5.88 -17.76 8.88
CA VAL A 218 -5.61 -19.16 9.32
C VAL A 218 -4.14 -19.44 9.66
N LEU A 219 -3.20 -18.63 9.16
CA LEU A 219 -1.77 -18.86 9.40
C LEU A 219 -1.39 -18.44 10.83
N ALA A 220 -0.61 -19.28 11.51
CA ALA A 220 -0.21 -19.06 12.89
C ALA A 220 0.62 -17.77 13.05
N GLU A 221 1.43 -17.43 12.05
CA GLU A 221 2.25 -16.21 12.05
C GLU A 221 1.35 -14.97 12.00
N ASN A 222 0.29 -14.99 11.20
CA ASN A 222 -0.66 -13.89 11.13
C ASN A 222 -1.49 -13.79 12.42
N GLN A 223 -1.88 -14.92 13.02
CA GLN A 223 -2.56 -14.92 14.32
C GLN A 223 -1.65 -14.36 15.43
N ASN A 224 -0.35 -14.64 15.39
CA ASN A 224 0.62 -14.05 16.31
C ASN A 224 0.72 -12.52 16.13
N VAL A 225 0.70 -12.02 14.89
CA VAL A 225 0.65 -10.58 14.61
C VAL A 225 -0.62 -9.94 15.18
N LEU A 226 -1.79 -10.52 14.96
CA LEU A 226 -3.05 -10.00 15.52
C LEU A 226 -3.04 -10.01 17.05
N ALA A 227 -2.59 -11.11 17.67
CA ALA A 227 -2.50 -11.19 19.13
C ALA A 227 -1.49 -10.20 19.72
N PHE A 228 -0.41 -9.90 18.99
CA PHE A 228 0.54 -8.85 19.33
C PHE A 228 -0.13 -7.47 19.26
N GLU A 229 -0.84 -7.17 18.18
CA GLU A 229 -1.57 -5.91 18.02
C GLU A 229 -2.62 -5.73 19.13
N ASP A 230 -3.42 -6.76 19.42
CA ASP A 230 -4.39 -6.76 20.51
C ASP A 230 -3.76 -6.44 21.86
N ALA A 231 -2.58 -7.01 22.16
CA ALA A 231 -1.87 -6.73 23.40
C ALA A 231 -1.40 -5.27 23.48
N VAL A 232 -0.93 -4.70 22.37
CA VAL A 232 -0.53 -3.29 22.29
C VAL A 232 -1.75 -2.37 22.42
N LEU A 233 -2.84 -2.67 21.71
CA LEU A 233 -4.09 -1.91 21.76
C LEU A 233 -4.69 -1.92 23.17
N ALA A 234 -4.72 -3.08 23.85
CA ALA A 234 -5.21 -3.19 25.22
C ALA A 234 -4.36 -2.37 26.21
N GLN A 235 -3.03 -2.41 26.05
CA GLN A 235 -2.12 -1.60 26.86
C GLN A 235 -2.31 -0.10 26.59
N ALA A 236 -2.47 0.29 25.31
CA ALA A 236 -2.74 1.67 24.91
C ALA A 236 -4.07 2.19 25.50
N ASP A 237 -5.14 1.39 25.46
CA ASP A 237 -6.43 1.72 26.05
C ASP A 237 -6.32 1.93 27.57
N SER A 238 -5.58 1.07 28.27
CA SER A 238 -5.33 1.23 29.70
C SER A 238 -4.58 2.53 30.06
N GLN A 239 -3.83 3.07 29.08
CA GLN A 239 -3.09 4.33 29.18
C GLN A 239 -3.87 5.53 28.62
N GLY A 240 -5.11 5.34 28.16
CA GLY A 240 -5.97 6.40 27.62
C GLY A 240 -5.56 6.91 26.23
N LEU A 241 -4.85 6.11 25.44
CA LEU A 241 -4.52 6.43 24.05
C LEU A 241 -5.73 6.18 23.15
N THR A 242 -5.88 7.00 22.13
CA THR A 242 -6.85 6.75 21.05
C THR A 242 -6.44 5.54 20.21
N THR A 243 -7.38 4.97 19.46
CA THR A 243 -7.10 3.85 18.54
C THR A 243 -6.04 4.20 17.50
N ASP A 244 -6.07 5.40 16.93
CA ASP A 244 -5.08 5.85 15.95
C ASP A 244 -3.68 5.98 16.58
N GLU A 245 -3.59 6.53 17.79
CA GLU A 245 -2.33 6.56 18.55
C GLU A 245 -1.84 5.14 18.85
N ALA A 246 -2.73 4.23 19.25
CA ALA A 246 -2.37 2.85 19.56
C ALA A 246 -1.81 2.11 18.34
N TYR A 247 -2.39 2.26 17.15
CA TYR A 247 -1.83 1.69 15.93
C TYR A 247 -0.54 2.36 15.47
N LEU A 248 -0.34 3.64 15.78
CA LEU A 248 0.96 4.28 15.57
C LEU A 248 2.02 3.64 16.49
N GLU A 249 1.68 3.32 17.74
CA GLU A 249 2.57 2.60 18.64
C GLU A 249 2.90 1.19 18.14
N VAL A 250 1.92 0.45 17.60
CA VAL A 250 2.17 -0.84 16.91
C VAL A 250 3.21 -0.66 15.81
N GLN A 251 3.07 0.38 14.97
CA GLN A 251 4.02 0.65 13.90
C GLN A 251 5.43 0.91 14.43
N LYS A 252 5.57 1.75 15.46
CA LYS A 252 6.86 2.03 16.10
C LYS A 252 7.51 0.76 16.65
N MET A 253 6.74 -0.07 17.35
CA MET A 253 7.24 -1.33 17.92
C MET A 253 7.67 -2.31 16.82
N ASN A 254 6.93 -2.42 15.71
CA ASN A 254 7.33 -3.23 14.55
C ASN A 254 8.61 -2.71 13.89
N LEU A 255 8.81 -1.39 13.79
CA LEU A 255 10.05 -0.82 13.26
C LEU A 255 11.25 -1.13 14.15
N LEU A 256 11.07 -1.07 15.47
CA LEU A 256 12.11 -1.43 16.43
C LEU A 256 12.43 -2.92 16.39
N LEU A 257 11.41 -3.78 16.26
CA LEU A 257 11.60 -5.21 16.02
C LEU A 257 12.44 -5.45 14.76
N GLN A 258 12.14 -4.75 13.66
CA GLN A 258 12.90 -4.91 12.43
C GLN A 258 14.32 -4.38 12.50
N GLU A 259 14.48 -3.18 13.05
CA GLU A 259 15.79 -2.54 13.18
C GLU A 259 16.69 -3.33 14.12
N ASN A 260 16.15 -3.90 15.20
CA ASN A 260 16.98 -4.46 16.27
C ASN A 260 17.00 -5.99 16.33
N CYS A 261 15.99 -6.68 15.78
CA CYS A 261 15.87 -8.13 15.93
C CYS A 261 15.96 -8.90 14.60
N MET A 262 15.86 -8.20 13.46
CA MET A 262 15.92 -8.83 12.14
C MET A 262 17.21 -8.47 11.39
N PRO A 263 17.65 -9.32 10.43
CA PRO A 263 18.74 -8.99 9.54
C PRO A 263 18.44 -7.73 8.72
N GLY A 264 19.47 -6.92 8.49
CA GLY A 264 19.35 -5.64 7.80
C GLY A 264 19.12 -4.46 8.76
N SER A 265 18.68 -3.34 8.17
CA SER A 265 18.36 -2.10 8.88
C SER A 265 17.31 -1.33 8.08
N VAL A 266 16.51 -0.51 8.76
CA VAL A 266 15.57 0.39 8.12
C VAL A 266 16.35 1.53 7.47
N ALA A 267 16.35 1.57 6.13
CA ALA A 267 17.12 2.53 5.35
C ALA A 267 16.23 3.53 4.60
N ASP A 268 16.78 4.73 4.36
CA ASP A 268 16.16 5.72 3.47
C ASP A 268 16.38 5.36 1.99
N PHE A 269 15.67 6.06 1.11
CA PHE A 269 15.92 6.06 -0.33
C PHE A 269 17.33 6.57 -0.64
N THR A 270 17.96 6.02 -1.68
CA THR A 270 19.22 6.58 -2.17
C THR A 270 18.98 7.95 -2.84
N PRO A 271 19.98 8.84 -2.88
CA PRO A 271 19.85 10.12 -3.57
C PRO A 271 19.44 9.98 -5.04
N GLU A 272 19.95 8.96 -5.73
CA GLU A 272 19.63 8.67 -7.13
C GLU A 272 18.16 8.27 -7.29
N PHE A 273 17.65 7.41 -6.41
CA PHE A 273 16.23 7.03 -6.41
C PHE A 273 15.34 8.23 -6.12
N LYS A 274 15.70 9.07 -5.13
CA LYS A 274 14.95 10.31 -4.84
C LYS A 274 14.90 11.24 -6.04
N ALA A 275 15.99 11.38 -6.77
CA ALA A 275 16.04 12.20 -7.98
C ALA A 275 15.17 11.63 -9.10
N GLU A 276 15.25 10.32 -9.35
CA GLU A 276 14.48 9.61 -10.38
C GLU A 276 12.97 9.66 -10.13
N TRP A 277 12.55 9.53 -8.86
CA TRP A 277 11.14 9.49 -8.45
C TRP A 277 10.61 10.83 -7.93
N HIS A 278 11.41 11.90 -8.01
CA HIS A 278 11.07 13.23 -7.51
C HIS A 278 10.64 13.26 -6.03
N ILE A 279 11.25 12.41 -5.20
CA ILE A 279 10.96 12.31 -3.77
C ILE A 279 11.77 13.38 -3.02
N THR A 280 11.08 14.25 -2.29
CA THR A 280 11.70 15.33 -1.51
C THR A 280 11.97 14.95 -0.05
N GLY A 281 11.27 13.94 0.46
CA GLY A 281 11.36 13.46 1.85
C GLY A 281 12.22 12.21 2.03
N SER A 282 12.10 11.58 3.20
CA SER A 282 12.62 10.24 3.47
C SER A 282 11.53 9.19 3.33
N SER A 283 11.91 7.91 3.25
CA SER A 283 10.96 6.81 3.42
C SER A 283 10.27 6.94 4.78
N LYS A 284 8.97 6.61 4.84
CA LYS A 284 8.17 6.84 6.05
C LYS A 284 8.71 6.08 7.25
N SER A 285 9.03 4.81 7.07
CA SER A 285 9.61 3.98 8.13
C SER A 285 10.97 4.50 8.62
N PHE A 286 11.81 5.00 7.71
CA PHE A 286 13.09 5.61 8.11
C PHE A 286 12.88 6.87 8.93
N ALA A 287 12.02 7.79 8.47
CA ALA A 287 11.71 9.02 9.19
C ALA A 287 11.18 8.72 10.60
N LEU A 288 10.21 7.80 10.72
CA LEU A 288 9.66 7.41 12.01
C LEU A 288 10.72 6.77 12.92
N LEU A 289 11.62 5.95 12.38
CA LEU A 289 12.73 5.39 13.17
C LEU A 289 13.68 6.48 13.67
N GLN A 290 13.99 7.50 12.86
CA GLN A 290 14.80 8.63 13.31
C GLN A 290 14.12 9.40 14.44
N ASP A 291 12.80 9.63 14.34
CA ASP A 291 12.03 10.31 15.38
C ASP A 291 11.99 9.51 16.70
N ILE A 292 11.95 8.18 16.63
CA ILE A 292 12.07 7.31 17.81
C ILE A 292 13.47 7.46 18.42
N LYS A 293 14.52 7.36 17.60
CA LYS A 293 15.93 7.40 18.04
C LYS A 293 16.32 8.77 18.62
N SER A 294 15.77 9.87 18.10
CA SER A 294 16.00 11.23 18.63
C SER A 294 15.21 11.51 19.92
N GLY A 295 14.22 10.68 20.25
CA GLY A 295 13.27 10.94 21.33
C GLY A 295 12.19 11.97 20.95
N THR A 296 12.08 12.36 19.68
CA THR A 296 11.00 13.23 19.18
C THR A 296 9.65 12.52 19.23
N ASN A 297 9.63 11.22 18.91
CA ASN A 297 8.43 10.40 18.91
C ASN A 297 8.71 9.00 19.51
N PRO A 298 9.01 8.91 20.82
CA PRO A 298 9.35 7.65 21.47
C PRO A 298 8.14 6.70 21.51
N VAL A 299 8.39 5.43 21.81
CA VAL A 299 7.31 4.47 22.13
C VAL A 299 6.67 4.86 23.46
N ARG A 300 5.34 5.01 23.47
CA ARG A 300 4.55 5.44 24.63
C ARG A 300 3.96 4.27 25.42
N ILE A 301 3.91 3.09 24.83
CA ILE A 301 3.36 1.88 25.45
C ILE A 301 4.25 1.48 26.63
N GLU A 302 3.68 1.42 27.83
CA GLU A 302 4.37 0.93 29.01
C GLU A 302 4.74 -0.54 28.81
N HIS A 303 5.96 -0.91 29.22
CA HIS A 303 6.47 -2.28 29.09
C HIS A 303 6.45 -2.84 27.66
N TRP A 304 6.53 -1.99 26.64
CA TRP A 304 6.51 -2.41 25.23
C TRP A 304 7.57 -3.46 24.87
N GLN A 305 8.74 -3.44 25.52
CA GLN A 305 9.80 -4.43 25.32
C GLN A 305 9.38 -5.82 25.79
N ASP A 306 8.60 -5.91 26.86
CA ASP A 306 8.12 -7.17 27.41
C ASP A 306 7.02 -7.76 26.52
N ILE A 307 6.20 -6.88 25.90
CA ILE A 307 5.25 -7.27 24.87
C ILE A 307 6.00 -7.85 23.67
N LEU A 308 6.99 -7.16 23.10
CA LEU A 308 7.77 -7.69 21.98
C LEU A 308 8.48 -9.01 22.32
N SER A 309 9.09 -9.09 23.51
CA SER A 309 9.76 -10.31 23.97
C SER A 309 8.80 -11.50 24.03
N LYS A 310 7.56 -11.29 24.49
CA LYS A 310 6.53 -12.32 24.56
C LYS A 310 6.14 -12.87 23.17
N PHE A 311 6.00 -12.00 22.16
CA PHE A 311 5.48 -12.39 20.85
C PHE A 311 6.54 -12.75 19.81
N TYR A 312 7.77 -12.24 19.97
CA TYR A 312 8.85 -12.37 18.98
C TYR A 312 10.17 -12.84 19.57
N ASN A 313 10.24 -13.11 20.89
CA ASN A 313 11.46 -13.50 21.59
C ASN A 313 12.62 -12.50 21.38
N CYS A 314 12.30 -11.23 21.20
CA CYS A 314 13.24 -10.13 21.12
C CYS A 314 12.62 -8.89 21.77
N ARG A 315 13.43 -8.12 22.50
CA ARG A 315 12.95 -6.93 23.22
C ARG A 315 12.81 -5.68 22.34
N GLY A 316 13.47 -5.66 21.18
CA GLY A 316 13.40 -4.56 20.21
C GLY A 316 14.09 -3.26 20.62
N ASP A 317 14.66 -3.15 21.82
CA ASP A 317 15.35 -1.94 22.32
C ASP A 317 16.85 -1.94 22.05
N VAL A 318 17.46 -3.11 21.81
CA VAL A 318 18.90 -3.27 21.56
C VAL A 318 19.10 -4.16 20.33
N LYS A 319 20.01 -3.78 19.43
CA LYS A 319 20.37 -4.59 18.27
C LYS A 319 20.95 -5.93 18.73
N GLU A 320 20.25 -7.01 18.42
CA GLU A 320 20.74 -8.36 18.62
C GLU A 320 21.79 -8.69 17.55
N VAL A 321 22.85 -9.39 17.97
CA VAL A 321 23.84 -9.92 17.03
C VAL A 321 23.26 -11.22 16.47
N VAL A 322 22.50 -11.09 15.39
CA VAL A 322 21.88 -12.20 14.64
C VAL A 322 22.78 -12.64 13.48
#